data_AF-A0A6N7PT28-F1
#
_entry.id   AF-A0A6N7PT28-F1
#
_cell.length_a   1.000
_cell.length_b   1.000
_cell.length_c   1.000
_cell.angle_alpha   90.00
_cell.angle_beta   90.00
_cell.angle_gamma   90.00
#
_symmetry.space_group_name_H-M   'P 1'
#
loop_
_entity.id
_entity.type
_entity.pdbx_description
1 polymer ?
#
loop_
_entity_poly.entity_id
_entity_poly.type
_entity_poly.pdbx_seq_one_letter_code
_entity_poly.pdbx_strand_id
1 'polypeptide(L)'
;MSHPRKIQPTQPLDEVDGEVFFTRSGLKADPDAYDLLPLTDGWLAKVDVVRMKERAAREAQADADAARIVANGRLDAACERFGDDLYLAVKKNRSSARWTQFFSSTRTVSKFVRQALPKQVTRVIGWLDSKDPVLDKHRADLEPWAKAADAAIAQTAAVSTVRGEVRIGREELAADLTRERDELHDALTARARERGLPRDWAGQFFRKVSRPEAVEEETAEG
;
A
#
# COMPACT_ATOMS: atom_id res chain seq x y z
N MET A 1 -18.48 -21.02 -28.86
CA MET A 1 -17.78 -21.54 -27.67
C MET A 1 -17.42 -20.33 -26.83
N SER A 2 -17.69 -20.36 -25.53
CA SER A 2 -17.42 -19.22 -24.65
C SER A 2 -16.02 -19.37 -24.08
N HIS A 3 -15.11 -18.45 -24.41
CA HIS A 3 -13.77 -18.42 -23.84
C HIS A 3 -13.80 -18.07 -22.35
N PRO A 4 -12.77 -18.46 -21.58
CA PRO A 4 -12.65 -18.06 -20.19
C PRO A 4 -12.62 -16.54 -20.07
N ARG A 5 -13.25 -16.02 -19.01
CA ARG A 5 -13.13 -14.61 -18.66
C ARG A 5 -11.66 -14.28 -18.37
N LYS A 6 -11.21 -13.14 -18.90
CA LYS A 6 -9.88 -12.59 -18.66
C LYS A 6 -9.79 -12.06 -17.22
N ILE A 7 -8.71 -12.41 -16.52
CA ILE A 7 -8.43 -11.85 -15.19
C ILE A 7 -8.08 -10.38 -15.36
N GLN A 8 -8.68 -9.52 -14.54
CA GLN A 8 -8.37 -8.09 -14.55
C GLN A 8 -7.36 -7.77 -13.44
N PRO A 9 -6.37 -6.89 -13.68
CA PRO A 9 -5.40 -6.50 -12.66
C PRO A 9 -6.03 -5.91 -11.39
N THR A 10 -7.20 -5.29 -11.54
CA THR A 10 -7.97 -4.65 -10.45
C THR A 10 -8.89 -5.61 -9.71
N GLN A 11 -9.00 -6.86 -10.15
CA GLN A 11 -9.88 -7.85 -9.52
C GLN A 11 -9.35 -8.22 -8.11
N PRO A 12 -10.22 -8.36 -7.08
CA PRO A 12 -9.80 -8.84 -5.77
C PRO A 12 -9.09 -10.20 -5.86
N LEU A 13 -7.97 -10.40 -5.14
CA LEU A 13 -7.24 -11.69 -5.19
C LEU A 13 -8.10 -12.85 -4.70
N ASP A 14 -9.02 -12.62 -3.76
CA ASP A 14 -9.91 -13.67 -3.26
C ASP A 14 -10.88 -14.17 -4.35
N GLU A 15 -11.26 -13.31 -5.29
CA GLU A 15 -12.03 -13.75 -6.45
C GLU A 15 -11.15 -14.50 -7.46
N VAL A 16 -9.89 -14.07 -7.65
CA VAL A 16 -8.93 -14.78 -8.49
C VAL A 16 -8.65 -16.19 -7.93
N ASP A 17 -8.48 -16.31 -6.61
CA ASP A 17 -8.38 -17.60 -5.91
C ASP A 17 -9.64 -18.43 -6.11
N GLY A 18 -10.81 -17.83 -5.94
CA GLY A 18 -12.08 -18.50 -6.18
C GLY A 18 -12.20 -19.08 -7.60
N GLU A 19 -11.69 -18.38 -8.60
CA GLU A 19 -11.60 -18.85 -9.98
C GLU A 19 -10.63 -20.03 -10.10
N VAL A 20 -9.41 -19.92 -9.56
CA VAL A 20 -8.40 -20.99 -9.58
C VAL A 20 -8.91 -22.26 -8.88
N PHE A 21 -9.52 -22.12 -7.71
CA PHE A 21 -10.10 -23.25 -6.97
C PHE A 21 -11.25 -23.90 -7.72
N PHE A 22 -12.13 -23.10 -8.35
CA PHE A 22 -13.24 -23.62 -9.13
C PHE A 22 -12.73 -24.44 -10.31
N THR A 23 -11.79 -23.89 -11.10
CA THR A 23 -11.22 -24.59 -12.25
C THR A 23 -10.49 -25.87 -11.84
N ARG A 24 -9.61 -25.80 -10.83
CA ARG A 24 -8.89 -26.99 -10.34
C ARG A 24 -9.83 -28.06 -9.79
N SER A 25 -10.89 -27.67 -9.10
CA SER A 25 -11.88 -28.62 -8.57
C SER A 25 -12.71 -29.25 -9.69
N GLY A 26 -13.06 -28.48 -10.73
CA GLY A 26 -13.69 -28.99 -11.93
C GLY A 26 -12.83 -30.05 -12.61
N LEU A 27 -11.55 -29.77 -12.84
CA LEU A 27 -10.61 -30.73 -13.43
C LEU A 27 -10.49 -32.01 -12.60
N LYS A 28 -10.49 -31.90 -11.26
CA LYS A 28 -10.46 -33.08 -10.37
C LYS A 28 -11.73 -33.92 -10.40
N ALA A 29 -12.88 -33.27 -10.59
CA ALA A 29 -14.18 -33.91 -10.54
C ALA A 29 -14.55 -34.64 -11.84
N ASP A 30 -13.94 -34.24 -12.97
CA ASP A 30 -14.21 -34.82 -14.28
C ASP A 30 -13.08 -35.79 -14.70
N PRO A 31 -13.36 -37.10 -14.82
CA PRO A 31 -12.37 -38.09 -15.26
C PRO A 31 -11.78 -37.81 -16.64
N ASP A 32 -12.51 -37.15 -17.55
CA ASP A 32 -12.04 -36.81 -18.89
C ASP A 32 -11.13 -35.56 -18.91
N ALA A 33 -11.02 -34.83 -17.79
CA ALA A 33 -10.17 -33.64 -17.65
C ALA A 33 -9.05 -33.79 -16.60
N TYR A 34 -9.08 -34.86 -15.79
CA TYR A 34 -8.21 -35.03 -14.63
C TYR A 34 -6.71 -34.94 -14.95
N ASP A 35 -6.29 -35.52 -16.08
CA ASP A 35 -4.90 -35.50 -16.54
C ASP A 35 -4.41 -34.13 -17.00
N LEU A 36 -5.31 -33.15 -17.20
CA LEU A 36 -4.95 -31.76 -17.48
C LEU A 36 -4.73 -30.93 -16.21
N LEU A 37 -5.02 -31.49 -15.02
CA LEU A 37 -4.80 -30.81 -13.73
C LEU A 37 -3.37 -30.24 -13.57
N PRO A 38 -2.28 -30.93 -13.98
CA PRO A 38 -0.92 -30.41 -13.84
C PRO A 38 -0.67 -29.07 -14.56
N LEU A 39 -1.46 -28.72 -15.58
CA LEU A 39 -1.36 -27.42 -16.27
C LEU A 39 -1.67 -26.23 -15.34
N THR A 40 -2.26 -26.50 -14.17
CA THR A 40 -2.73 -25.48 -13.23
C THR A 40 -1.97 -25.46 -11.90
N ASP A 41 -0.92 -26.27 -11.74
CA ASP A 41 -0.24 -26.44 -10.44
C ASP A 41 0.48 -25.18 -9.95
N GLY A 42 0.93 -24.31 -10.87
CA GLY A 42 1.58 -23.05 -10.53
C GLY A 42 0.63 -21.89 -10.19
N TRP A 43 -0.68 -22.02 -10.45
CA TRP A 43 -1.58 -20.86 -10.44
C TRP A 43 -1.71 -20.20 -9.06
N LEU A 44 -1.89 -21.01 -8.00
CA LEU A 44 -2.00 -20.49 -6.63
C LEU A 44 -0.70 -19.84 -6.16
N ALA A 45 0.46 -20.43 -6.50
CA ALA A 45 1.75 -19.86 -6.13
C ALA A 45 1.95 -18.45 -6.73
N LYS A 46 1.46 -18.22 -7.96
CA LYS A 46 1.49 -16.87 -8.57
C LYS A 46 0.62 -15.87 -7.80
N VAL A 47 -0.57 -16.29 -7.37
CA VAL A 47 -1.45 -15.45 -6.55
C VAL A 47 -0.81 -15.14 -5.21
N ASP A 48 -0.20 -16.13 -4.56
CA ASP A 48 0.49 -15.97 -3.27
C ASP A 48 1.65 -14.97 -3.35
N VAL A 49 2.44 -14.99 -4.43
CA VAL A 49 3.53 -14.02 -4.64
C VAL A 49 3.00 -12.58 -4.64
N VAL A 50 1.89 -12.31 -5.32
CA VAL A 50 1.28 -10.97 -5.34
C VAL A 50 0.67 -10.63 -3.98
N ARG A 51 0.02 -11.59 -3.32
CA ARG A 51 -0.56 -11.41 -1.98
C ARG A 51 0.51 -11.04 -0.95
N MET A 52 1.68 -11.66 -1.01
CA MET A 52 2.83 -11.31 -0.17
C MET A 52 3.30 -9.87 -0.42
N LYS A 53 3.41 -9.45 -1.69
CA LYS A 53 3.76 -8.07 -2.05
C LYS A 53 2.74 -7.07 -1.52
N GLU A 54 1.44 -7.35 -1.64
CA GLU A 54 0.38 -6.48 -1.12
C GLU A 54 0.37 -6.35 0.40
N ARG A 55 0.68 -7.46 1.09
CA ARG A 55 0.84 -7.43 2.54
C ARG A 55 2.03 -6.57 2.94
N ALA A 56 3.19 -6.83 2.35
CA ALA A 56 4.41 -6.07 2.63
C ALA A 56 4.23 -4.57 2.33
N ALA A 57 3.51 -4.21 1.27
CA ALA A 57 3.21 -2.82 0.95
C ALA A 57 2.31 -2.14 2.00
N ARG A 58 1.30 -2.86 2.51
CA ARG A 58 0.42 -2.35 3.59
C ARG A 58 1.16 -2.21 4.91
N GLU A 59 2.00 -3.17 5.25
CA GLU A 59 2.88 -3.11 6.42
C GLU A 59 3.83 -1.92 6.32
N ALA A 60 4.53 -1.76 5.20
CA ALA A 60 5.44 -0.62 4.97
C ALA A 60 4.72 0.74 5.04
N GLN A 61 3.50 0.85 4.53
CA GLN A 61 2.69 2.06 4.65
C GLN A 61 2.33 2.35 6.12
N ALA A 62 1.86 1.34 6.85
CA ALA A 62 1.50 1.48 8.26
C ALA A 62 2.72 1.87 9.11
N ASP A 63 3.86 1.25 8.87
CA ASP A 63 5.12 1.55 9.55
C ASP A 63 5.58 2.99 9.27
N ALA A 64 5.54 3.42 8.01
CA ALA A 64 5.89 4.79 7.63
C ALA A 64 4.96 5.84 8.27
N ASP A 65 3.65 5.58 8.28
CA ASP A 65 2.67 6.46 8.92
C ASP A 65 2.87 6.54 10.43
N ALA A 66 3.08 5.40 11.09
CA ALA A 66 3.36 5.33 12.52
C ALA A 66 4.65 6.06 12.88
N ALA A 67 5.74 5.79 12.15
CA ALA A 67 7.02 6.47 12.33
C ALA A 67 6.87 7.99 12.18
N ARG A 68 6.11 8.45 11.17
CA ARG A 68 5.86 9.87 10.94
C ARG A 68 5.08 10.51 12.09
N ILE A 69 4.01 9.88 12.56
CA ILE A 69 3.18 10.38 13.68
C ILE A 69 4.03 10.51 14.94
N VAL A 70 4.77 9.46 15.30
CA VAL A 70 5.60 9.44 16.51
C VAL A 70 6.71 10.48 16.42
N ALA A 71 7.45 10.51 15.31
CA ALA A 71 8.56 11.44 15.15
C ALA A 71 8.09 12.90 15.13
N ASN A 72 6.99 13.22 14.42
CA ASN A 72 6.39 14.56 14.42
C ASN A 72 5.98 14.98 15.83
N GLY A 73 5.19 14.16 16.53
CA GLY A 73 4.71 14.51 17.87
C GLY A 73 5.84 14.69 18.88
N ARG A 74 6.90 13.88 18.80
CA ARG A 74 8.07 14.02 19.67
C ARG A 74 8.92 15.24 19.33
N LEU A 75 9.10 15.54 18.06
CA LEU A 75 9.80 16.73 17.59
C LEU A 75 9.04 18.01 17.98
N ASP A 76 7.72 18.03 17.83
CA ASP A 76 6.85 19.13 18.26
C ASP A 76 7.05 19.42 19.75
N ALA A 77 6.91 18.39 20.59
CA ALA A 77 7.08 18.53 22.03
C ALA A 77 8.49 19.01 22.42
N ALA A 78 9.53 18.55 21.72
CA ALA A 78 10.90 19.02 21.95
C ALA A 78 11.07 20.50 21.54
N CYS A 79 10.48 20.91 20.41
CA CYS A 79 10.50 22.30 19.96
C CYS A 79 9.72 23.23 20.89
N GLU A 80 8.59 22.77 21.45
CA GLU A 80 7.80 23.49 22.46
C GLU A 80 8.62 23.73 23.73
N ARG A 81 9.23 22.69 24.30
CA ARG A 81 10.10 22.83 25.48
C ARG A 81 11.27 23.80 25.24
N PHE A 82 11.97 23.63 24.11
CA PHE A 82 13.05 24.54 23.72
C PHE A 82 12.55 25.99 23.59
N GLY A 83 11.41 26.18 22.92
CA GLY A 83 10.84 27.48 22.69
C GLY A 83 10.38 28.18 23.98
N ASP A 84 9.81 27.45 24.93
CA ASP A 84 9.41 27.99 26.23
C ASP A 84 10.62 28.46 27.04
N ASP A 85 11.67 27.64 27.13
CA ASP A 85 12.91 28.00 27.82
C ASP A 85 13.60 29.18 27.16
N LEU A 86 13.64 29.22 25.82
CA LEU A 86 14.19 30.34 25.08
C LEU A 86 13.39 31.61 25.33
N TYR A 87 12.05 31.52 25.36
CA TYR A 87 11.16 32.66 25.62
C TYR A 87 11.44 33.29 26.98
N LEU A 88 11.67 32.47 28.01
CA LEU A 88 12.09 32.93 29.33
C LEU A 88 13.49 33.54 29.30
N ALA A 89 14.44 32.90 28.62
CA ALA A 89 15.82 33.38 28.52
C ALA A 89 15.95 34.74 27.80
N VAL A 90 15.06 35.03 26.85
CA VAL A 90 14.98 36.34 26.17
C VAL A 90 14.06 37.35 26.88
N LYS A 91 13.73 37.10 28.16
CA LYS A 91 12.84 37.95 28.97
C LYS A 91 11.50 38.24 28.29
N LYS A 92 10.91 37.20 27.67
CA LYS A 92 9.62 37.26 26.97
C LYS A 92 9.62 38.16 25.72
N ASN A 93 10.79 38.53 25.19
CA ASN A 93 10.90 39.35 23.99
C ASN A 93 11.03 38.53 22.70
N ARG A 94 9.91 38.30 22.00
CA ARG A 94 9.85 37.60 20.69
C ARG A 94 10.41 38.41 19.51
N SER A 95 10.73 39.67 19.73
CA SER A 95 11.40 40.52 18.73
C SER A 95 12.91 40.53 18.90
N SER A 96 13.45 39.87 19.93
CA SER A 96 14.90 39.76 20.13
C SER A 96 15.55 38.98 18.99
N ALA A 97 16.76 39.40 18.58
CA ALA A 97 17.54 38.72 17.55
C ALA A 97 17.72 37.23 17.86
N ARG A 98 18.01 36.92 19.13
CA ARG A 98 18.17 35.56 19.67
C ARG A 98 16.90 34.70 19.49
N TRP A 99 15.70 35.25 19.72
CA TRP A 99 14.45 34.54 19.44
C TRP A 99 14.23 34.31 17.94
N THR A 100 14.40 35.40 17.16
CA THR A 100 14.12 35.37 15.74
C THR A 100 15.08 34.49 14.94
N GLN A 101 16.28 34.21 15.47
CA GLN A 101 17.20 33.24 14.88
C GLN A 101 16.53 31.86 14.69
N PHE A 102 15.71 31.43 15.64
CA PHE A 102 15.07 30.11 15.60
C PHE A 102 13.64 30.19 15.02
N PHE A 103 12.85 31.19 15.44
CA PHE A 103 11.42 31.29 15.12
C PHE A 103 11.08 32.46 14.16
N SER A 104 12.00 32.80 13.26
CA SER A 104 11.95 33.98 12.35
C SER A 104 10.59 34.18 11.67
N SER A 105 10.11 33.16 10.93
CA SER A 105 8.91 33.30 10.09
C SER A 105 7.60 33.05 10.83
N THR A 106 7.64 32.36 11.96
CA THR A 106 6.43 31.92 12.68
C THR A 106 6.11 32.84 13.84
N ARG A 107 7.13 33.53 14.38
CA ARG A 107 7.09 34.39 15.59
C ARG A 107 6.70 33.65 16.88
N THR A 108 6.00 32.53 16.80
CA THR A 108 5.60 31.68 17.93
C THR A 108 5.95 30.22 17.66
N VAL A 109 6.14 29.46 18.74
CA VAL A 109 6.46 28.03 18.70
C VAL A 109 5.27 27.22 18.20
N SER A 110 4.06 27.54 18.66
CA SER A 110 2.83 26.90 18.18
C SER A 110 2.64 27.01 16.66
N LYS A 111 3.00 28.15 16.05
CA LYS A 111 2.98 28.29 14.59
C LYS A 111 4.10 27.52 13.89
N PHE A 112 5.20 27.25 14.58
CA PHE A 112 6.33 26.48 14.06
C PHE A 112 6.03 24.98 14.02
N VAL A 113 5.51 24.41 15.11
CA VAL A 113 5.16 22.97 15.17
C VAL A 113 3.97 22.59 14.28
N ARG A 114 3.13 23.56 13.89
CA ARG A 114 2.05 23.37 12.90
C ARG A 114 2.51 23.45 11.44
N GLN A 115 3.81 23.65 11.18
CA GLN A 115 4.33 23.64 9.81
C GLN A 115 4.33 22.21 9.24
N ALA A 116 4.46 22.11 7.92
CA ALA A 116 4.70 20.81 7.30
C ALA A 116 6.02 20.23 7.84
N LEU A 117 5.99 18.96 8.27
CA LEU A 117 7.12 18.26 8.90
C LEU A 117 8.47 18.45 8.17
N PRO A 118 8.58 18.35 6.83
CA PRO A 118 9.86 18.58 6.15
C PRO A 118 10.45 19.97 6.42
N LYS A 119 9.61 21.01 6.47
CA LYS A 119 10.06 22.38 6.78
C LYS A 119 10.54 22.49 8.23
N GLN A 120 9.85 21.84 9.15
CA GLN A 120 10.22 21.82 10.56
C GLN A 120 11.58 21.13 10.73
N VAL A 121 11.75 19.93 10.16
CA VAL A 121 12.99 19.15 10.20
C VAL A 121 14.17 19.95 9.66
N THR A 122 14.06 20.53 8.45
CA THR A 122 15.14 21.36 7.88
C THR A 122 15.55 22.50 8.82
N ARG A 123 14.58 23.14 9.49
CA ARG A 123 14.89 24.22 10.42
C ARG A 123 15.56 23.72 11.69
N VAL A 124 15.03 22.67 12.32
CA VAL A 124 15.61 22.13 13.56
C VAL A 124 17.04 21.67 13.31
N ILE A 125 17.31 20.98 12.20
CA ILE A 125 18.67 20.59 11.82
C ILE A 125 19.57 21.83 11.70
N GLY A 126 19.13 22.88 11.00
CA GLY A 126 19.88 24.12 10.89
C GLY A 126 20.09 24.85 12.24
N TRP A 127 19.21 24.64 13.22
CA TRP A 127 19.42 25.18 14.56
C TRP A 127 20.59 24.52 15.27
N LEU A 128 20.85 23.23 15.02
CA LEU A 128 21.89 22.46 15.70
C LEU A 128 23.30 23.04 15.45
N ASP A 129 23.51 23.82 14.41
CA ASP A 129 24.79 24.51 14.18
C ASP A 129 25.00 25.74 15.09
N SER A 130 23.95 26.19 15.78
CA SER A 130 24.02 27.30 16.74
C SER A 130 24.70 26.90 18.04
N LYS A 131 25.43 27.85 18.64
CA LYS A 131 26.09 27.71 19.96
C LYS A 131 25.26 28.33 21.09
N ASP A 132 23.93 28.32 20.95
CA ASP A 132 23.05 28.91 21.95
C ASP A 132 23.00 28.06 23.22
N PRO A 133 23.27 28.62 24.41
CA PRO A 133 23.31 27.83 25.65
C PRO A 133 21.98 27.20 26.06
N VAL A 134 20.84 27.74 25.61
CA VAL A 134 19.52 27.12 25.84
C VAL A 134 19.34 25.95 24.88
N LEU A 135 19.70 26.13 23.60
CA LEU A 135 19.63 25.05 22.62
C LEU A 135 20.48 23.85 23.05
N ASP A 136 21.69 24.07 23.56
CA ASP A 136 22.58 22.98 23.97
C ASP A 136 21.98 22.08 25.06
N LYS A 137 21.09 22.62 25.91
CA LYS A 137 20.35 21.82 26.90
C LYS A 137 19.28 20.92 26.28
N HIS A 138 18.74 21.30 25.13
CA HIS A 138 17.67 20.60 24.41
C HIS A 138 18.18 19.76 23.23
N ARG A 139 19.47 19.87 22.90
CA ARG A 139 20.10 19.20 21.75
C ARG A 139 19.90 17.69 21.76
N ALA A 140 20.06 17.06 22.92
CA ALA A 140 19.91 15.62 23.10
C ALA A 140 18.48 15.12 22.79
N ASP A 141 17.47 15.99 22.92
CA ASP A 141 16.09 15.68 22.54
C ASP A 141 15.83 16.03 21.06
N LEU A 142 16.23 17.24 20.62
CA LEU A 142 15.92 17.75 19.29
C LEU A 142 16.59 16.95 18.17
N GLU A 143 17.87 16.60 18.33
CA GLU A 143 18.64 15.92 17.29
C GLU A 143 18.10 14.53 16.91
N PRO A 144 17.87 13.58 17.85
CA PRO A 144 17.36 12.27 17.49
C PRO A 144 15.96 12.34 16.88
N TRP A 145 15.08 13.21 17.36
CA TRP A 145 13.73 13.34 16.81
C TRP A 145 13.71 14.03 15.45
N ALA A 146 14.59 14.99 15.20
CA ALA A 146 14.76 15.58 13.87
C ALA A 146 15.26 14.53 12.85
N LYS A 147 16.24 13.71 13.24
CA LYS A 147 16.73 12.59 12.39
C LYS A 147 15.66 11.53 12.16
N ALA A 148 14.91 11.15 13.19
CA ALA A 148 13.82 10.20 13.06
C ALA A 148 12.70 10.71 12.14
N ALA A 149 12.37 12.00 12.23
CA ALA A 149 11.39 12.62 11.36
C ALA A 149 11.86 12.69 9.89
N ASP A 150 13.14 13.02 9.66
CA ASP A 150 13.75 12.98 8.33
C ASP A 150 13.70 11.57 7.72
N ALA A 151 14.07 10.56 8.51
CA ALA A 151 13.98 9.17 8.10
C ALA A 151 12.53 8.74 7.78
N ALA A 152 11.55 9.15 8.57
CA ALA A 152 10.14 8.86 8.32
C ALA A 152 9.61 9.51 7.03
N ILE A 153 10.08 10.73 6.70
CA ILE A 153 9.79 11.38 5.41
C ILE A 153 10.35 10.54 4.26
N ALA A 154 11.61 10.09 4.37
CA ALA A 154 12.23 9.25 3.35
C ALA A 154 11.52 7.89 3.20
N GLN A 155 11.11 7.27 4.31
CA GLN A 155 10.31 6.03 4.29
C GLN A 155 8.99 6.22 3.55
N THR A 156 8.28 7.33 3.78
CA THR A 156 7.02 7.63 3.08
C THR A 156 7.23 7.70 1.56
N ALA A 157 8.35 8.26 1.11
CA ALA A 157 8.70 8.28 -0.31
C ALA A 157 8.96 6.86 -0.84
N ALA A 158 9.68 6.02 -0.08
CA ALA A 158 9.99 4.64 -0.46
C ALA A 158 8.73 3.76 -0.60
N VAL A 159 7.69 3.98 0.21
CA VAL A 159 6.41 3.27 0.09
C VAL A 159 5.77 3.46 -1.29
N SER A 160 5.97 4.61 -1.93
CA SER A 160 5.43 4.86 -3.29
C SER A 160 6.04 3.90 -4.32
N THR A 161 7.33 3.57 -4.19
CA THR A 161 8.00 2.57 -5.03
C THR A 161 7.38 1.18 -4.82
N VAL A 162 7.20 0.77 -3.57
CA VAL A 162 6.61 -0.55 -3.22
C VAL A 162 5.18 -0.67 -3.78
N ARG A 163 4.39 0.39 -3.71
CA ARG A 163 3.04 0.41 -4.33
C ARG A 163 3.10 0.27 -5.85
N GLY A 164 4.11 0.87 -6.49
CA GLY A 164 4.37 0.69 -7.92
C GLY A 164 4.68 -0.77 -8.28
N GLU A 165 5.52 -1.43 -7.49
CA GLU A 165 5.86 -2.85 -7.68
C GLU A 165 4.67 -3.79 -7.49
N VAL A 166 3.79 -3.50 -6.52
CA VAL A 166 2.53 -4.23 -6.34
C VAL A 166 1.64 -4.11 -7.57
N ARG A 167 1.51 -2.90 -8.13
CA ARG A 167 0.70 -2.68 -9.34
C ARG A 167 1.26 -3.47 -10.53
N ILE A 168 2.56 -3.45 -10.73
CA ILE A 168 3.21 -4.25 -11.78
C ILE A 168 2.95 -5.74 -11.56
N GLY A 169 3.12 -6.23 -10.33
CA GLY A 169 2.84 -7.63 -10.00
C GLY A 169 1.38 -8.05 -10.24
N ARG A 170 0.43 -7.12 -10.04
CA ARG A 170 -0.99 -7.34 -10.38
C ARG A 170 -1.23 -7.45 -11.88
N GLU A 171 -0.59 -6.60 -12.66
CA GLU A 171 -0.66 -6.63 -14.12
C GLU A 171 -0.05 -7.92 -14.68
N GLU A 172 1.13 -8.31 -14.18
CA GLU A 172 1.81 -9.55 -14.54
C GLU A 172 0.96 -10.79 -14.20
N LEU A 173 0.42 -10.87 -12.97
CA LEU A 173 -0.45 -11.97 -12.54
C LEU A 173 -1.69 -12.09 -13.44
N ALA A 174 -2.34 -10.97 -13.75
CA ALA A 174 -3.54 -10.97 -14.58
C ALA A 174 -3.23 -11.45 -16.01
N ALA A 175 -2.12 -11.00 -16.60
CA ALA A 175 -1.68 -11.45 -17.91
C ALA A 175 -1.33 -12.94 -17.92
N ASP A 176 -0.57 -13.40 -16.93
CA ASP A 176 -0.12 -14.79 -16.81
C ASP A 176 -1.27 -15.77 -16.61
N LEU A 177 -2.15 -15.50 -15.63
CA LEU A 177 -3.29 -16.39 -15.38
C LEU A 177 -4.27 -16.37 -16.55
N THR A 178 -4.44 -15.23 -17.22
CA THR A 178 -5.25 -15.16 -18.43
C THR A 178 -4.70 -16.06 -19.53
N ARG A 179 -3.39 -15.96 -19.81
CA ARG A 179 -2.71 -16.79 -20.80
C ARG A 179 -2.84 -18.27 -20.46
N GLU A 180 -2.55 -18.67 -19.22
CA GLU A 180 -2.61 -20.07 -18.82
C GLU A 180 -4.05 -20.62 -18.79
N ARG A 181 -5.05 -19.78 -18.48
CA ARG A 181 -6.46 -20.16 -18.61
C ARG A 181 -6.87 -20.38 -20.07
N ASP A 182 -6.37 -19.56 -20.99
CA ASP A 182 -6.62 -19.75 -22.42
C ASP A 182 -5.98 -21.06 -22.91
N GLU A 183 -4.72 -21.32 -22.53
CA GLU A 183 -4.02 -22.58 -22.84
C GLU A 183 -4.79 -23.81 -22.31
N LEU A 184 -5.28 -23.75 -21.07
CA LEU A 184 -6.11 -24.81 -20.51
C LEU A 184 -7.43 -24.99 -21.29
N HIS A 185 -8.10 -23.89 -21.64
CA HIS A 185 -9.35 -23.96 -22.41
C HIS A 185 -9.13 -24.59 -23.78
N ASP A 186 -8.02 -24.29 -24.45
CA ASP A 186 -7.67 -24.88 -25.74
C ASP A 186 -7.39 -26.39 -25.59
N ALA A 187 -6.68 -26.79 -24.53
CA ALA A 187 -6.46 -28.20 -24.20
C ALA A 187 -7.79 -28.95 -23.91
N LEU A 188 -8.69 -28.34 -23.13
CA LEU A 188 -10.03 -28.89 -22.87
C LEU A 188 -10.87 -28.98 -24.15
N THR A 189 -10.78 -27.98 -25.04
CA THR A 189 -11.48 -27.98 -26.32
C THR A 189 -10.97 -29.10 -27.23
N ALA A 190 -9.66 -29.33 -27.27
CA ALA A 190 -9.06 -30.44 -28.00
C ALA A 190 -9.52 -31.79 -27.43
N ARG A 191 -9.51 -31.94 -26.11
CA ARG A 191 -10.01 -33.12 -25.41
C ARG A 191 -11.48 -33.41 -25.72
N ALA A 192 -12.32 -32.38 -25.74
CA ALA A 192 -13.73 -32.53 -26.07
C ALA A 192 -13.93 -33.10 -27.48
N ARG A 193 -13.12 -32.66 -28.45
CA ARG A 193 -13.17 -33.18 -29.82
C ARG A 193 -12.70 -34.63 -29.90
N GLU A 194 -11.61 -34.96 -29.22
CA GLU A 194 -11.05 -36.31 -29.17
C GLU A 194 -12.03 -37.32 -28.58
N ARG A 195 -12.75 -36.93 -27.51
CA ARG A 195 -13.66 -37.79 -26.75
C ARG A 195 -15.12 -37.71 -27.20
N GLY A 196 -15.45 -36.88 -28.19
CA GLY A 196 -16.83 -36.68 -28.66
C GLY A 196 -17.73 -36.00 -27.62
N LEU A 197 -17.17 -35.18 -26.73
CA LEU A 197 -17.92 -34.47 -25.68
C LEU A 197 -18.66 -33.24 -26.26
N PRO A 198 -19.66 -32.71 -25.53
CA PRO A 198 -20.37 -31.50 -25.94
C PRO A 198 -19.46 -30.31 -26.23
N ARG A 199 -19.83 -29.49 -27.22
CA ARG A 199 -19.03 -28.33 -27.67
C ARG A 199 -18.81 -27.27 -26.59
N ASP A 200 -19.64 -27.25 -25.56
CA ASP A 200 -19.59 -26.32 -24.43
C ASP A 200 -18.93 -26.91 -23.18
N TRP A 201 -18.53 -28.19 -23.22
CA TRP A 201 -17.92 -28.90 -22.09
C TRP A 201 -16.71 -28.16 -21.51
N ALA A 202 -15.79 -27.69 -22.37
CA ALA A 202 -14.61 -26.91 -21.93
C ALA A 202 -14.97 -25.65 -21.13
N GLY A 203 -16.10 -25.01 -21.45
CA GLY A 203 -16.57 -23.81 -20.75
C GLY A 203 -17.09 -24.06 -19.34
N GLN A 204 -17.40 -25.32 -18.98
CA GLN A 204 -17.94 -25.67 -17.66
C GLN A 204 -16.88 -25.61 -16.55
N PHE A 205 -15.58 -25.66 -16.91
CA PHE A 205 -14.46 -25.57 -15.97
C PHE A 205 -14.10 -24.15 -15.54
N PHE A 206 -14.81 -23.14 -16.06
CA PHE A 206 -14.58 -21.73 -15.74
C PHE A 206 -15.84 -21.10 -15.17
N ARG A 207 -15.69 -20.22 -14.17
CA ARG A 207 -16.84 -19.56 -13.56
C ARG A 207 -17.56 -18.69 -14.59
N LYS A 208 -18.88 -18.84 -14.66
CA LYS A 208 -19.76 -17.91 -15.38
C LYS A 208 -20.04 -16.71 -14.48
N VAL A 209 -20.09 -15.51 -15.05
CA VAL A 209 -20.46 -14.31 -14.30
C VAL A 209 -21.94 -14.41 -13.94
N SER A 210 -22.25 -14.51 -12.66
CA SER A 210 -23.58 -14.17 -12.17
C SER A 210 -23.75 -12.67 -12.38
N ARG A 211 -24.58 -12.25 -13.34
CA ARG A 211 -24.99 -10.84 -13.38
C ARG A 211 -25.67 -10.58 -12.04
N PRO A 212 -25.24 -9.59 -11.24
CA PRO A 212 -26.02 -9.22 -10.06
C PRO A 212 -27.42 -8.86 -10.55
N GLU A 213 -28.42 -9.60 -10.07
CA GLU A 213 -29.82 -9.22 -10.27
C GLU A 213 -29.94 -7.79 -9.78
N ALA A 214 -30.37 -6.89 -10.67
CA ALA A 214 -30.68 -5.54 -10.27
C ALA A 214 -31.72 -5.67 -9.17
N VAL A 215 -31.35 -5.30 -7.95
CA VAL A 215 -32.32 -5.08 -6.88
C VAL A 215 -33.15 -3.92 -7.40
N GLU A 216 -34.33 -4.23 -7.95
CA GLU A 216 -35.36 -3.26 -8.23
C GLU A 216 -35.66 -2.62 -6.88
N GLU A 217 -35.10 -1.42 -6.65
CA GLU A 217 -35.52 -0.53 -5.58
C GLU A 217 -36.99 -0.21 -5.85
N GLU A 218 -37.85 -1.02 -5.24
CA GLU A 218 -39.26 -0.76 -5.05
C GLU A 218 -39.35 0.54 -4.24
N THR A 219 -39.41 1.67 -4.95
CA THR A 219 -39.89 2.94 -4.41
C THR A 219 -41.35 2.75 -4.02
N ALA A 220 -41.57 2.18 -2.84
CA ALA A 220 -42.85 2.23 -2.16
C ALA A 220 -42.93 3.58 -1.43
N GLU A 221 -43.82 4.42 -1.93
CA GLU A 221 -44.29 5.66 -1.31
C GLU A 221 -44.81 5.42 0.12
N GLY A 222 -44.61 6.42 0.98
CA GLY A 222 -45.21 6.56 2.31
C GLY A 222 -44.92 7.93 2.90
#